data_AF-A0A7C6DYP9-F1
#
_entry.id   AF-A0A7C6DYP9-F1
#
_cell.length_a   1.000
_cell.length_b   1.000
_cell.length_c   1.000
_cell.angle_alpha   90.00
_cell.angle_beta   90.00
_cell.angle_gamma   90.00
#
_symmetry.space_group_name_H-M   'P 1'
#
loop_
_entity.id
_entity.type
_entity.pdbx_description
1 polymer ?
#
loop_
_entity_poly.entity_id
_entity_poly.type
_entity_poly.pdbx_seq_one_letter_code
_entity_poly.pdbx_strand_id
1 'polypeptide(L)'
;MTTFSDVQKNRALALVRRFESGRESGNYSAVAVLDDGAGISYGAFQFTHRSGLLAETVERYLMLGGTIGAGVFRQMLPMLRRLGPATIRKTAADQRFREALREAGETPEMRQAQQDVADKKLLAPAIAQCERLGFRSALGLAVVLDSITHGSWERIAAKAGIADRQQPERQRIIRYLETRQRWLLSSKRLRRTVYRTAALLEFARSGNLGLEPRFRRAEKPNPSSSSLSADSSAAATLPQKPPPSGQAGGETAEHSAAPAATAADDVSAAPLSVRRPMDISLAAESAARGLETAFERFDRADRLIDGIAQRSSRLRSLWAAVIGSIWQTLWALIGFFAGLPAGVWLVVAIICAAITLAFLLRQAKPANLPKERQ
;
A
#
# COMPACT_ATOMS: atom_id res chain seq x y z
N MET A 1 -8.86 22.42 14.69
CA MET A 1 -8.80 21.19 13.86
C MET A 1 -7.43 21.13 13.20
N THR A 2 -6.90 19.94 12.93
CA THR A 2 -5.61 19.74 12.25
C THR A 2 -5.88 19.42 10.78
N THR A 3 -5.96 20.46 9.97
CA THR A 3 -6.17 20.32 8.53
C THR A 3 -4.90 19.82 7.85
N PHE A 4 -4.88 18.53 7.50
CA PHE A 4 -3.85 17.99 6.59
C PHE A 4 -3.99 18.65 5.22
N SER A 5 -2.88 19.04 4.60
CA SER A 5 -2.88 19.54 3.22
C SER A 5 -3.12 18.41 2.23
N ASP A 6 -3.62 18.72 1.04
CA ASP A 6 -3.89 17.70 0.02
C ASP A 6 -2.62 16.98 -0.45
N VAL A 7 -1.46 17.65 -0.37
CA VAL A 7 -0.14 16.99 -0.57
C VAL A 7 0.10 15.91 0.48
N GLN A 8 -0.21 16.15 1.76
CA GLN A 8 -0.08 15.14 2.82
C GLN A 8 -1.07 13.99 2.65
N LYS A 9 -2.35 14.30 2.32
CA LYS A 9 -3.38 13.29 2.01
C LYS A 9 -2.96 12.40 0.84
N ASN A 10 -2.54 13.01 -0.27
CA ASN A 10 -2.15 12.30 -1.49
C ASN A 10 -0.92 11.42 -1.28
N ARG A 11 0.08 11.85 -0.50
CA ARG A 11 1.23 11.00 -0.13
C ARG A 11 0.82 9.80 0.73
N ALA A 12 -0.05 10.00 1.71
CA ALA A 12 -0.58 8.91 2.54
C ALA A 12 -1.41 7.92 1.71
N LEU A 13 -2.29 8.41 0.83
CA LEU A 13 -3.07 7.59 -0.10
C LEU A 13 -2.18 6.82 -1.08
N ALA A 14 -1.18 7.47 -1.68
CA ALA A 14 -0.26 6.84 -2.63
C ALA A 14 0.54 5.69 -2.01
N LEU A 15 1.05 5.87 -0.79
CA LEU A 15 1.76 4.83 -0.06
C LEU A 15 0.85 3.63 0.26
N VAL A 16 -0.39 3.87 0.69
CA VAL A 16 -1.38 2.80 0.94
C VAL A 16 -1.79 2.09 -0.36
N ARG A 17 -2.04 2.82 -1.46
CA ARG A 17 -2.30 2.25 -2.79
C ARG A 17 -1.14 1.38 -3.27
N ARG A 18 0.11 1.79 -3.01
CA ARG A 18 1.30 0.99 -3.32
C ARG A 18 1.33 -0.32 -2.53
N PHE A 19 0.88 -0.32 -1.27
CA PHE A 19 0.73 -1.55 -0.48
C PHE A 19 -0.46 -2.44 -0.92
N GLU A 20 -1.56 -1.87 -1.41
CA GLU A 20 -2.74 -2.66 -1.86
C GLU A 20 -2.67 -3.14 -3.32
N SER A 21 -1.80 -2.54 -4.16
CA SER A 21 -1.81 -2.79 -5.62
C SER A 21 -0.45 -2.72 -6.32
N GLY A 22 0.64 -2.50 -5.58
CA GLY A 22 1.98 -2.28 -6.14
C GLY A 22 2.18 -0.92 -6.81
N ARG A 23 1.12 -0.11 -6.97
CA ARG A 23 1.12 1.16 -7.71
C ARG A 23 0.66 2.33 -6.85
N GLU A 24 1.37 3.45 -6.91
CA GLU A 24 1.03 4.69 -6.19
C GLU A 24 -0.25 5.34 -6.74
N SER A 25 -0.49 5.21 -8.05
CA SER A 25 -1.76 5.57 -8.70
C SER A 25 -2.92 4.62 -8.37
N GLY A 26 -2.63 3.44 -7.79
CA GLY A 26 -3.59 2.36 -7.60
C GLY A 26 -3.84 1.52 -8.86
N ASN A 27 -4.71 0.53 -8.75
CA ASN A 27 -5.28 -0.21 -9.88
C ASN A 27 -6.80 -0.33 -9.70
N TYR A 28 -7.55 0.61 -10.30
CA TYR A 28 -9.01 0.72 -10.16
C TYR A 28 -9.77 -0.48 -10.75
N SER A 29 -9.16 -1.23 -11.66
CA SER A 29 -9.74 -2.41 -12.32
C SER A 29 -9.29 -3.74 -11.71
N ALA A 30 -8.51 -3.71 -10.62
CA ALA A 30 -8.07 -4.91 -9.92
C ALA A 30 -9.26 -5.67 -9.33
N VAL A 31 -9.51 -6.90 -9.78
CA VAL A 31 -10.54 -7.80 -9.22
C VAL A 31 -9.88 -9.11 -8.81
N ALA A 32 -9.73 -9.30 -7.50
CA ALA A 32 -9.20 -10.51 -6.88
C ALA A 32 -10.29 -11.27 -6.10
N VAL A 33 -10.14 -12.58 -5.96
CA VAL A 33 -10.93 -13.42 -5.04
C VAL A 33 -9.96 -14.28 -4.26
N LEU A 34 -9.95 -14.11 -2.93
CA LEU A 34 -8.96 -14.74 -2.05
C LEU A 34 -9.58 -15.79 -1.13
N ASP A 35 -8.79 -16.81 -0.82
CA ASP A 35 -9.14 -17.96 0.03
C ASP A 35 -9.07 -17.61 1.53
N ASP A 36 -9.65 -16.46 1.89
CA ASP A 36 -9.86 -16.00 3.28
C ASP A 36 -11.33 -15.66 3.57
N GLY A 37 -12.20 -15.82 2.56
CA GLY A 37 -13.63 -15.57 2.62
C GLY A 37 -14.04 -14.09 2.62
N ALA A 38 -13.14 -13.14 2.32
CA ALA A 38 -13.51 -11.74 2.12
C ALA A 38 -14.41 -11.54 0.88
N GLY A 39 -14.36 -12.50 -0.06
CA GLY A 39 -15.14 -12.49 -1.31
C GLY A 39 -14.32 -11.94 -2.45
N ILE A 40 -14.94 -11.05 -3.24
CA ILE A 40 -14.22 -10.17 -4.16
C ILE A 40 -13.54 -9.06 -3.35
N SER A 41 -12.28 -8.80 -3.66
CA SER A 41 -11.54 -7.56 -3.33
C SER A 41 -11.39 -6.74 -4.61
N TYR A 42 -11.69 -5.44 -4.54
CA TYR A 42 -11.84 -4.60 -5.74
C TYR A 42 -11.08 -3.26 -5.68
N GLY A 43 -10.42 -2.94 -6.79
CA GLY A 43 -9.98 -1.59 -7.11
C GLY A 43 -8.74 -1.11 -6.37
N ALA A 44 -8.49 0.20 -6.44
CA ALA A 44 -7.27 0.84 -5.95
C ALA A 44 -7.08 0.74 -4.41
N PHE A 45 -8.13 0.38 -3.69
CA PHE A 45 -8.17 0.24 -2.24
C PHE A 45 -8.64 -1.15 -1.77
N GLN A 46 -8.74 -2.13 -2.69
CA GLN A 46 -9.13 -3.52 -2.43
C GLN A 46 -10.43 -3.67 -1.61
N PHE A 47 -11.45 -2.87 -1.91
CA PHE A 47 -12.76 -2.90 -1.26
C PHE A 47 -13.37 -4.31 -1.32
N THR A 48 -13.68 -4.89 -0.16
CA THR A 48 -14.12 -6.29 -0.08
C THR A 48 -15.64 -6.41 0.05
N HIS A 49 -16.22 -7.49 -0.49
CA HIS A 49 -17.63 -7.84 -0.25
C HIS A 49 -17.90 -7.97 1.27
N ARG A 50 -17.08 -8.73 2.00
CA ARG A 50 -17.21 -8.89 3.47
C ARG A 50 -17.24 -7.56 4.24
N SER A 51 -16.50 -6.54 3.78
CA SER A 51 -16.48 -5.21 4.44
C SER A 51 -17.70 -4.34 4.16
N GLY A 52 -18.58 -4.73 3.24
CA GLY A 52 -19.67 -3.88 2.74
C GLY A 52 -19.21 -2.78 1.77
N LEU A 53 -17.95 -2.36 1.81
CA LEU A 53 -17.42 -1.26 0.97
C LEU A 53 -17.55 -1.52 -0.54
N LEU A 54 -17.54 -2.78 -0.98
CA LEU A 54 -17.82 -3.13 -2.39
C LEU A 54 -19.26 -2.77 -2.79
N ALA A 55 -20.24 -2.92 -1.89
CA ALA A 55 -21.61 -2.46 -2.14
C ALA A 55 -21.64 -0.93 -2.26
N GLU A 56 -21.04 -0.21 -1.31
CA GLU A 56 -21.00 1.25 -1.32
C GLU A 56 -20.30 1.83 -2.55
N THR A 57 -19.23 1.19 -3.04
CA THR A 57 -18.53 1.58 -4.28
C THR A 57 -19.43 1.41 -5.50
N VAL A 58 -20.13 0.28 -5.61
CA VAL A 58 -21.06 0.01 -6.72
C VAL A 58 -22.29 0.92 -6.66
N GLU A 59 -22.81 1.23 -5.47
CA GLU A 59 -23.88 2.22 -5.28
C GLU A 59 -23.42 3.61 -5.69
N ARG A 60 -22.22 4.04 -5.28
CA ARG A 60 -21.70 5.36 -5.64
C ARG A 60 -21.43 5.50 -7.13
N TYR A 61 -20.93 4.46 -7.79
CA TYR A 61 -20.77 4.41 -9.24
C TYR A 61 -22.09 4.62 -9.99
N LEU A 62 -23.15 3.92 -9.56
CA LEU A 62 -24.47 4.07 -10.17
C LEU A 62 -25.09 5.45 -9.89
N MET A 63 -24.83 6.06 -8.73
CA MET A 63 -25.23 7.44 -8.42
C MET A 63 -24.44 8.50 -9.20
N LEU A 64 -23.24 8.17 -9.68
CA LEU A 64 -22.42 9.03 -10.56
C LEU A 64 -22.79 8.88 -12.05
N GLY A 65 -23.87 8.17 -12.38
CA GLY A 65 -24.34 7.97 -13.75
C GLY A 65 -23.63 6.84 -14.51
N GLY A 66 -22.77 6.07 -13.84
CA GLY A 66 -21.99 5.00 -14.46
C GLY A 66 -22.83 3.97 -15.23
N THR A 67 -22.51 3.77 -16.52
CA THR A 67 -23.28 2.96 -17.48
C THR A 67 -22.70 1.55 -17.71
N ILE A 68 -21.37 1.42 -17.77
CA ILE A 68 -20.67 0.15 -17.97
C ILE A 68 -20.97 -0.81 -16.82
N GLY A 69 -21.37 -2.04 -17.13
CA GLY A 69 -21.77 -3.03 -16.12
C GLY A 69 -23.07 -2.71 -15.34
N ALA A 70 -23.70 -1.55 -15.54
CA ALA A 70 -24.73 -1.02 -14.63
C ALA A 70 -25.96 -1.93 -14.44
N GLY A 71 -26.37 -2.66 -15.48
CA GLY A 71 -27.44 -3.66 -15.37
C GLY A 71 -27.07 -4.84 -14.45
N VAL A 72 -25.83 -5.32 -14.53
CA VAL A 72 -25.29 -6.37 -13.65
C VAL A 72 -25.19 -5.85 -12.22
N PHE A 73 -24.71 -4.63 -12.05
CA PHE A 73 -24.57 -3.99 -10.74
C PHE A 73 -25.91 -3.81 -10.02
N ARG A 74 -26.95 -3.31 -10.71
CA ARG A 74 -28.31 -3.20 -10.14
C ARG A 74 -28.88 -4.57 -9.73
N GLN A 75 -28.60 -5.62 -10.50
CA GLN A 75 -29.00 -7.01 -10.16
C GLN A 75 -28.22 -7.57 -8.96
N MET A 76 -26.94 -7.23 -8.81
CA MET A 76 -26.05 -7.77 -7.77
C MET A 76 -26.08 -7.01 -6.44
N LEU A 77 -26.50 -5.73 -6.40
CA LEU A 77 -26.54 -4.93 -5.18
C LEU A 77 -27.31 -5.57 -4.00
N PRO A 78 -28.50 -6.19 -4.18
CA PRO A 78 -29.18 -6.90 -3.10
C PRO A 78 -28.38 -8.08 -2.49
N MET A 79 -27.43 -8.64 -3.25
CA MET A 79 -26.51 -9.69 -2.79
C MET A 79 -25.23 -9.10 -2.20
N LEU A 80 -24.71 -7.99 -2.74
CA LEU A 80 -23.57 -7.27 -2.17
C LEU A 80 -23.85 -6.78 -0.74
N ARG A 81 -25.07 -6.31 -0.48
CA ARG A 81 -25.54 -5.92 0.87
C ARG A 81 -25.66 -7.08 1.86
N ARG A 82 -25.62 -8.34 1.42
CA ARG A 82 -25.77 -9.54 2.26
C ARG A 82 -24.41 -10.16 2.57
N LEU A 83 -23.88 -9.87 3.77
CA LEU A 83 -22.54 -10.30 4.22
C LEU A 83 -22.43 -11.78 4.67
N GLY A 84 -23.45 -12.60 4.39
CA GLY A 84 -23.47 -14.02 4.77
C GLY A 84 -22.47 -14.85 3.95
N PRO A 85 -21.70 -15.80 4.54
CA PRO A 85 -20.65 -16.54 3.83
C PRO A 85 -21.09 -17.27 2.55
N ALA A 86 -22.33 -17.78 2.50
CA ALA A 86 -22.88 -18.40 1.30
C ALA A 86 -23.11 -17.37 0.17
N THR A 87 -23.66 -16.20 0.50
CA THR A 87 -23.84 -15.09 -0.46
C THR A 87 -22.50 -14.55 -0.95
N ILE A 88 -21.51 -14.42 -0.07
CA ILE A 88 -20.15 -13.99 -0.43
C ILE A 88 -19.53 -14.97 -1.40
N ARG A 89 -19.59 -16.28 -1.14
CA ARG A 89 -19.09 -17.30 -2.09
C ARG A 89 -19.82 -17.28 -3.43
N LYS A 90 -21.16 -17.17 -3.44
CA LYS A 90 -21.95 -17.09 -4.68
C LYS A 90 -21.58 -15.86 -5.51
N THR A 91 -21.47 -14.70 -4.88
CA THR A 91 -21.12 -13.42 -5.52
C THR A 91 -19.69 -13.44 -6.04
N ALA A 92 -18.75 -14.01 -5.27
CA ALA A 92 -17.36 -14.14 -5.69
C ALA A 92 -17.13 -15.17 -6.81
N ALA A 93 -18.08 -16.09 -7.05
CA ALA A 93 -18.07 -17.01 -8.18
C ALA A 93 -18.69 -16.44 -9.46
N ASP A 94 -19.42 -15.33 -9.39
CA ASP A 94 -20.08 -14.72 -10.55
C ASP A 94 -19.05 -14.06 -11.48
N GLN A 95 -18.79 -14.71 -12.62
CA GLN A 95 -17.80 -14.24 -13.58
C GLN A 95 -18.23 -12.92 -14.25
N ARG A 96 -19.52 -12.79 -14.61
CA ARG A 96 -20.09 -11.61 -15.29
C ARG A 96 -20.01 -10.37 -14.41
N PHE A 97 -20.25 -10.52 -13.11
CA PHE A 97 -20.06 -9.44 -12.14
C PHE A 97 -18.58 -9.06 -11.98
N ARG A 98 -17.67 -10.05 -11.96
CA ARG A 98 -16.21 -9.79 -11.90
C ARG A 98 -15.69 -9.12 -13.18
N GLU A 99 -16.26 -9.41 -14.35
CA GLU A 99 -15.92 -8.77 -15.62
C GLU A 99 -16.45 -7.33 -15.66
N ALA A 100 -17.73 -7.12 -15.34
CA ALA A 100 -18.33 -5.79 -15.21
C ALA A 100 -17.55 -4.87 -14.25
N LEU A 101 -17.03 -5.40 -13.13
CA LEU A 101 -16.16 -4.64 -12.22
C LEU A 101 -14.82 -4.23 -12.86
N ARG A 102 -14.20 -5.06 -13.71
CA ARG A 102 -12.96 -4.71 -14.43
C ARG A 102 -13.22 -3.64 -15.47
N GLU A 103 -14.25 -3.83 -16.30
CA GLU A 103 -14.65 -2.88 -17.36
C GLU A 103 -15.01 -1.52 -16.76
N ALA A 104 -15.86 -1.51 -15.72
CA ALA A 104 -16.21 -0.28 -15.02
C ALA A 104 -14.98 0.37 -14.35
N GLY A 105 -14.01 -0.42 -13.87
CA GLY A 105 -12.79 0.09 -13.21
C GLY A 105 -11.96 1.07 -14.06
N GLU A 106 -12.06 1.00 -15.40
CA GLU A 106 -11.39 1.96 -16.27
C GLU A 106 -12.13 3.29 -16.43
N THR A 107 -13.44 3.34 -16.11
CA THR A 107 -14.29 4.53 -16.32
C THR A 107 -14.02 5.65 -15.31
N PRO A 108 -14.16 6.94 -15.69
CA PRO A 108 -14.00 8.07 -14.77
C PRO A 108 -14.93 7.98 -13.55
N GLU A 109 -16.18 7.57 -13.75
CA GLU A 109 -17.21 7.52 -12.71
C GLU A 109 -16.87 6.48 -11.64
N MET A 110 -16.25 5.35 -12.03
CA MET A 110 -15.81 4.32 -11.07
C MET A 110 -14.54 4.72 -10.34
N ARG A 111 -13.61 5.40 -11.01
CA ARG A 111 -12.42 5.97 -10.36
C ARG A 111 -12.83 6.98 -9.29
N GLN A 112 -13.79 7.85 -9.60
CA GLN A 112 -14.39 8.78 -8.64
C GLN A 112 -15.17 8.04 -7.53
N ALA A 113 -15.96 7.01 -7.85
CA ALA A 113 -16.68 6.23 -6.85
C ALA A 113 -15.74 5.55 -5.84
N GLN A 114 -14.61 5.02 -6.31
CA GLN A 114 -13.57 4.44 -5.45
C GLN A 114 -12.86 5.51 -4.60
N GLN A 115 -12.62 6.70 -5.15
CA GLN A 115 -12.07 7.84 -4.41
C GLN A 115 -13.04 8.29 -3.30
N ASP A 116 -14.30 8.56 -3.63
CA ASP A 116 -15.32 9.03 -2.68
C ASP A 116 -15.53 8.06 -1.51
N VAL A 117 -15.54 6.74 -1.79
CA VAL A 117 -15.66 5.72 -0.74
C VAL A 117 -14.40 5.62 0.10
N ALA A 118 -13.19 5.71 -0.49
CA ALA A 118 -11.95 5.75 0.26
C ALA A 118 -11.87 6.98 1.17
N ASP A 119 -12.24 8.16 0.66
CA ASP A 119 -12.20 9.38 1.44
C ASP A 119 -13.20 9.35 2.60
N LYS A 120 -14.43 8.89 2.34
CA LYS A 120 -15.48 8.79 3.36
C LYS A 120 -15.23 7.69 4.40
N LYS A 121 -14.63 6.56 4.02
CA LYS A 121 -14.56 5.34 4.87
C LYS A 121 -13.16 4.98 5.37
N LEU A 122 -12.10 5.53 4.77
CA LEU A 122 -10.71 5.29 5.17
C LEU A 122 -10.02 6.60 5.59
N LEU A 123 -10.02 7.62 4.72
CA LEU A 123 -9.26 8.85 4.96
C LEU A 123 -9.87 9.75 6.04
N ALA A 124 -11.16 10.08 5.99
CA ALA A 124 -11.80 10.92 7.00
C ALA A 124 -11.74 10.29 8.42
N PRO A 125 -11.98 8.97 8.60
CA PRO A 125 -11.66 8.28 9.84
C PRO A 125 -10.18 8.40 10.25
N ALA A 126 -9.23 8.24 9.32
CA ALA A 126 -7.80 8.36 9.63
C ALA A 126 -7.42 9.78 10.08
N ILE A 127 -7.94 10.83 9.42
CA ILE A 127 -7.76 12.22 9.81
C ILE A 127 -8.32 12.47 11.21
N ALA A 128 -9.55 12.03 11.50
CA ALA A 128 -10.15 12.18 12.82
C ALA A 128 -9.35 11.45 13.91
N GLN A 129 -8.80 10.26 13.63
CA GLN A 129 -7.88 9.57 14.54
C GLN A 129 -6.59 10.38 14.75
N CYS A 130 -5.97 10.92 13.70
CA CYS A 130 -4.80 11.79 13.81
C CYS A 130 -5.08 13.05 14.66
N GLU A 131 -6.23 13.70 14.48
CA GLU A 131 -6.64 14.84 15.30
C GLU A 131 -6.76 14.47 16.79
N ARG A 132 -7.40 13.33 17.12
CA ARG A 132 -7.47 12.84 18.50
C ARG A 132 -6.10 12.52 19.09
N LEU A 133 -5.12 12.15 18.27
CA LEU A 133 -3.74 11.88 18.70
C LEU A 133 -2.84 13.12 18.73
N GLY A 134 -3.25 14.22 18.09
CA GLY A 134 -2.42 15.41 17.86
C GLY A 134 -1.37 15.24 16.75
N PHE A 135 -1.52 14.22 15.89
CA PHE A 135 -0.59 13.94 14.79
C PHE A 135 -0.76 14.95 13.65
N ARG A 136 0.35 15.44 13.10
CA ARG A 136 0.38 16.44 12.02
C ARG A 136 1.18 16.01 10.78
N SER A 137 1.87 14.87 10.83
CA SER A 137 2.75 14.44 9.73
C SER A 137 2.06 13.55 8.69
N ALA A 138 2.53 13.59 7.44
CA ALA A 138 1.99 12.74 6.38
C ALA A 138 2.23 11.25 6.68
N LEU A 139 3.36 10.93 7.31
CA LEU A 139 3.64 9.60 7.82
C LEU A 139 2.65 9.19 8.93
N GLY A 140 2.34 10.09 9.86
CA GLY A 140 1.32 9.85 10.90
C GLY A 140 -0.03 9.50 10.28
N LEU A 141 -0.48 10.27 9.29
CA LEU A 141 -1.70 9.97 8.52
C LEU A 141 -1.62 8.62 7.80
N ALA A 142 -0.51 8.33 7.12
CA ALA A 142 -0.31 7.06 6.41
C ALA A 142 -0.32 5.84 7.35
N VAL A 143 0.31 5.94 8.52
CA VAL A 143 0.35 4.85 9.53
C VAL A 143 -1.04 4.54 10.06
N VAL A 144 -1.86 5.57 10.31
CA VAL A 144 -3.25 5.41 10.75
C VAL A 144 -4.12 4.85 9.61
N LEU A 145 -4.02 5.44 8.42
CA LEU A 145 -4.79 5.05 7.23
C LEU A 145 -4.53 3.59 6.85
N ASP A 146 -3.26 3.19 6.72
CA ASP A 146 -2.86 1.80 6.45
C ASP A 146 -3.41 0.81 7.49
N SER A 147 -3.47 1.24 8.75
CA SER A 147 -3.93 0.41 9.85
C SER A 147 -5.46 0.28 9.92
N ILE A 148 -6.20 1.30 9.47
CA ILE A 148 -7.65 1.26 9.27
C ILE A 148 -7.99 0.37 8.07
N THR A 149 -7.36 0.60 6.91
CA THR A 149 -7.54 -0.20 5.69
C THR A 149 -7.26 -1.69 5.94
N HIS A 150 -6.20 -2.02 6.70
CA HIS A 150 -5.85 -3.39 7.08
C HIS A 150 -6.74 -4.01 8.18
N GLY A 151 -7.66 -3.25 8.82
CA GLY A 151 -8.50 -3.75 9.92
C GLY A 151 -7.71 -4.09 11.20
N SER A 152 -6.64 -3.33 11.46
CA SER A 152 -5.68 -3.56 12.55
C SER A 152 -5.63 -2.45 13.59
N TRP A 153 -6.15 -1.25 13.28
CA TRP A 153 -6.08 -0.05 14.12
C TRP A 153 -6.50 -0.29 15.58
N GLU A 154 -7.75 -0.68 15.79
CA GLU A 154 -8.37 -0.89 17.13
C GLU A 154 -7.61 -1.93 17.96
N ARG A 155 -7.13 -3.00 17.31
CA ARG A 155 -6.43 -4.13 17.95
C ARG A 155 -5.05 -3.76 18.49
N ILE A 156 -4.44 -2.71 17.94
CA ILE A 156 -3.04 -2.31 18.23
C ILE A 156 -2.93 -0.96 18.94
N ALA A 157 -3.78 0.03 18.64
CA ALA A 157 -3.60 1.41 19.08
C ALA A 157 -3.46 1.56 20.61
N ALA A 158 -4.35 0.90 21.37
CA ALA A 158 -4.28 0.87 22.83
C ALA A 158 -3.02 0.13 23.33
N LYS A 159 -2.72 -1.05 22.77
CA LYS A 159 -1.56 -1.89 23.17
C LYS A 159 -0.21 -1.23 22.89
N ALA A 160 -0.15 -0.37 21.88
CA ALA A 160 1.00 0.46 21.55
C ALA A 160 1.18 1.67 22.48
N GLY A 161 0.18 2.00 23.31
CA GLY A 161 0.16 3.25 24.06
C GLY A 161 0.13 4.50 23.17
N ILE A 162 -0.39 4.43 21.93
CA ILE A 162 -0.23 5.50 20.94
C ILE A 162 -0.93 6.82 21.36
N ALA A 163 -1.87 6.75 22.31
CA ALA A 163 -2.56 7.91 22.87
C ALA A 163 -1.71 8.74 23.85
N ASP A 164 -0.56 8.24 24.32
CA ASP A 164 0.36 8.99 25.19
C ASP A 164 0.89 10.24 24.47
N ARG A 165 0.37 11.42 24.84
CA ARG A 165 0.72 12.70 24.22
C ARG A 165 2.02 13.31 24.76
N GLN A 166 2.62 12.78 25.84
CA GLN A 166 3.89 13.29 26.36
C GLN A 166 5.06 12.90 25.45
N GLN A 167 4.89 11.83 24.67
CA GLN A 167 5.89 11.36 23.71
C GLN A 167 5.77 12.08 22.36
N PRO A 168 6.90 12.39 21.67
CA PRO A 168 6.86 12.95 20.32
C PRO A 168 6.15 12.03 19.31
N GLU A 169 5.45 12.61 18.33
CA GLU A 169 4.70 11.89 17.28
C GLU A 169 5.52 10.76 16.63
N ARG A 170 6.78 11.04 16.26
CA ARG A 170 7.71 10.04 15.70
C ARG A 170 7.92 8.83 16.61
N GLN A 171 8.07 9.03 17.91
CA GLN A 171 8.30 7.93 18.86
C GLN A 171 7.05 7.07 19.04
N ARG A 172 5.87 7.71 19.11
CA ARG A 172 4.56 7.04 19.17
C ARG A 172 4.29 6.22 17.91
N ILE A 173 4.63 6.75 16.73
CA ILE A 173 4.57 6.05 15.45
C ILE A 173 5.48 4.81 15.45
N ILE A 174 6.74 4.94 15.87
CA ILE A 174 7.69 3.80 15.92
C ILE A 174 7.15 2.70 16.86
N ARG A 175 6.77 3.07 18.10
CA ARG A 175 6.20 2.14 19.10
C ARG A 175 4.93 1.44 18.60
N TYR A 176 4.07 2.16 17.88
CA TYR A 176 2.89 1.59 17.23
C TYR A 176 3.27 0.58 16.15
N LEU A 177 4.16 0.94 15.23
CA LEU A 177 4.56 0.08 14.12
C LEU A 177 5.30 -1.17 14.59
N GLU A 178 6.18 -1.08 15.58
CA GLU A 178 6.85 -2.24 16.19
C GLU A 178 5.87 -3.16 16.94
N THR A 179 4.81 -2.61 17.52
CA THR A 179 3.73 -3.40 18.13
C THR A 179 2.85 -4.07 17.08
N ARG A 180 2.53 -3.37 15.98
CA ARG A 180 1.82 -3.93 14.83
C ARG A 180 2.64 -5.01 14.14
N GLN A 181 3.93 -4.79 13.92
CA GLN A 181 4.84 -5.72 13.26
C GLN A 181 4.95 -7.04 14.02
N ARG A 182 5.11 -7.00 15.35
CA ARG A 182 5.08 -8.21 16.21
C ARG A 182 3.76 -8.98 16.10
N TRP A 183 2.62 -8.29 16.00
CA TRP A 183 1.31 -8.93 15.77
C TRP A 183 1.16 -9.51 14.36
N LEU A 184 1.69 -8.86 13.31
CA LEU A 184 1.70 -9.43 11.96
C LEU A 184 2.59 -10.69 11.90
N LEU A 185 3.73 -10.69 12.60
CA LEU A 185 4.66 -11.82 12.68
C LEU A 185 4.07 -13.06 13.37
N SER A 186 3.21 -12.91 14.37
CA SER A 186 2.66 -14.05 15.11
C SER A 186 1.70 -14.93 14.30
N SER A 187 1.09 -14.42 13.21
CA SER A 187 0.18 -15.19 12.36
C SER A 187 0.83 -15.62 11.04
N LYS A 188 0.73 -16.93 10.71
CA LYS A 188 1.19 -17.47 9.41
C LYS A 188 0.50 -16.80 8.21
N ARG A 189 -0.74 -16.31 8.37
CA ARG A 189 -1.48 -15.58 7.33
C ARG A 189 -0.99 -14.13 7.19
N LEU A 190 -0.84 -13.42 8.31
CA LEU A 190 -0.53 -11.99 8.31
C LEU A 190 0.96 -11.69 8.10
N ARG A 191 1.86 -12.66 8.34
CA ARG A 191 3.31 -12.55 8.12
C ARG A 191 3.70 -11.99 6.75
N ARG A 192 2.92 -12.27 5.71
CA ARG A 192 3.15 -11.75 4.34
C ARG A 192 2.99 -10.23 4.24
N THR A 193 2.24 -9.59 5.14
CA THR A 193 1.98 -8.13 5.14
C THR A 193 2.96 -7.32 6.00
N VAL A 194 3.98 -7.97 6.58
CA VAL A 194 5.00 -7.34 7.46
C VAL A 194 5.79 -6.22 6.75
N TYR A 195 5.93 -6.27 5.42
CA TYR A 195 6.62 -5.23 4.64
C TYR A 195 5.98 -3.84 4.83
N ARG A 196 4.65 -3.75 5.02
CA ARG A 196 3.91 -2.49 5.25
C ARG A 196 4.46 -1.78 6.49
N THR A 197 4.57 -2.52 7.59
CA THR A 197 5.18 -2.01 8.83
C THR A 197 6.69 -1.76 8.71
N ALA A 198 7.42 -2.50 7.89
CA ALA A 198 8.85 -2.30 7.68
C ALA A 198 9.15 -0.98 6.94
N ALA A 199 8.47 -0.73 5.82
CA ALA A 199 8.62 0.52 5.05
C ALA A 199 8.21 1.75 5.88
N LEU A 200 7.08 1.67 6.60
CA LEU A 200 6.65 2.75 7.50
C LEU A 200 7.65 2.99 8.66
N LEU A 201 8.29 1.94 9.18
CA LEU A 201 9.36 2.07 10.18
C LEU A 201 10.61 2.74 9.61
N GLU A 202 10.94 2.52 8.34
CA GLU A 202 12.09 3.14 7.71
C GLU A 202 11.89 4.66 7.54
N PHE A 203 10.72 5.08 7.04
CA PHE A 203 10.35 6.51 7.00
C PHE A 203 10.41 7.14 8.40
N ALA A 204 9.87 6.46 9.42
CA ALA A 204 9.88 6.95 10.80
C ALA A 204 11.29 7.07 11.38
N ARG A 205 12.09 5.99 11.29
CA ARG A 205 13.45 5.93 11.85
C ARG A 205 14.38 6.92 11.16
N SER A 206 14.30 7.05 9.83
CA SER A 206 15.08 8.01 9.05
C SER A 206 14.50 9.43 8.99
N GLY A 207 13.53 9.76 9.85
CA GLY A 207 13.05 11.13 10.07
C GLY A 207 12.15 11.71 8.97
N ASN A 208 11.80 10.95 7.92
CA ASN A 208 10.97 11.42 6.82
C ASN A 208 9.48 11.40 7.17
N LEU A 209 9.09 12.28 8.10
CA LEU A 209 7.71 12.45 8.56
C LEU A 209 6.80 13.07 7.47
N GLY A 210 7.39 13.82 6.53
CA GLY A 210 6.67 14.44 5.41
C GLY A 210 6.29 13.48 4.27
N LEU A 211 6.81 12.24 4.27
CA LEU A 211 6.79 11.34 3.11
C LEU A 211 7.32 12.04 1.84
N GLU A 212 8.41 12.80 1.99
CA GLU A 212 9.11 13.43 0.87
C GLU A 212 9.70 12.35 -0.05
N PRO A 213 9.58 12.47 -1.38
CA PRO A 213 10.32 11.64 -2.32
C PRO A 213 11.82 11.78 -2.07
N ARG A 214 12.49 10.66 -1.79
CA ARG A 214 13.96 10.63 -1.77
C ARG A 214 14.43 10.61 -3.21
N PHE A 215 15.36 11.53 -3.51
CA PHE A 215 15.75 11.97 -4.85
C PHE A 215 14.62 12.68 -5.63
N ARG A 216 14.61 14.01 -5.53
CA ARG A 216 14.58 14.79 -6.79
C ARG A 216 15.86 14.41 -7.53
N ARG A 217 15.76 13.93 -8.78
CA ARG A 217 16.93 13.65 -9.61
C ARG A 217 17.79 14.90 -9.64
N ALA A 218 19.09 14.77 -9.36
CA ALA A 218 20.02 15.86 -9.61
C ALA A 218 20.00 16.13 -11.12
N GLU A 219 19.35 17.23 -11.50
CA GLU A 219 19.37 17.74 -12.86
C GLU A 219 20.83 18.11 -13.14
N LYS A 220 21.48 17.39 -14.06
CA LYS A 220 22.89 17.58 -14.33
C LYS A 220 23.09 19.05 -14.73
N PRO A 221 23.95 19.83 -14.06
CA PRO A 221 24.21 21.20 -14.47
C PRO A 221 24.73 21.15 -15.91
N ASN A 222 23.95 21.73 -16.83
CA ASN A 222 24.16 21.55 -18.25
C ASN A 222 25.48 22.25 -18.67
N PRO A 223 26.53 21.52 -19.11
CA PRO A 223 27.83 22.10 -19.40
C PRO A 223 27.88 22.71 -20.82
N SER A 224 26.90 23.56 -21.14
CA SER A 224 26.75 24.18 -22.47
C SER A 224 26.17 25.61 -22.42
N SER A 225 26.73 26.46 -21.55
CA SER A 225 26.44 27.91 -21.56
C SER A 225 27.64 28.77 -21.12
N SER A 226 28.85 28.44 -21.59
CA SER A 226 30.07 29.20 -21.26
C SER A 226 31.20 29.08 -22.30
N SER A 227 31.06 29.74 -23.45
CA SER A 227 32.13 30.48 -24.18
C SER A 227 31.72 30.79 -25.63
N LEU A 228 32.41 31.79 -26.22
CA LEU A 228 32.36 32.22 -27.63
C LEU A 228 31.05 32.90 -28.07
N SER A 229 31.04 34.14 -28.58
CA SER A 229 32.15 35.10 -28.81
C SER A 229 31.65 36.56 -28.81
N ALA A 230 32.62 37.49 -28.82
CA ALA A 230 32.49 38.91 -29.15
C ALA A 230 31.90 39.11 -30.58
N ASP A 231 31.56 40.32 -31.06
CA ASP A 231 32.13 41.64 -30.72
C ASP A 231 31.24 42.83 -31.15
N SER A 232 31.73 44.06 -30.92
CA SER A 232 31.43 45.34 -31.59
C SER A 232 30.60 46.41 -30.84
N SER A 233 31.29 47.53 -30.55
CA SER A 233 30.82 48.94 -30.66
C SER A 233 29.75 49.50 -29.70
N ALA A 234 29.84 50.72 -29.13
CA ALA A 234 30.97 51.65 -28.91
C ALA A 234 30.57 52.82 -27.95
N ALA A 235 31.60 53.54 -27.47
CA ALA A 235 31.60 54.94 -26.99
C ALA A 235 31.02 55.35 -25.60
N ALA A 236 31.76 56.26 -24.94
CA ALA A 236 31.37 57.25 -23.91
C ALA A 236 30.87 56.73 -22.52
N THR A 237 31.31 57.21 -21.35
CA THR A 237 32.31 58.26 -20.96
C THR A 237 32.83 58.00 -19.53
N LEU A 238 34.04 58.48 -19.21
CA LEU A 238 34.72 58.51 -17.89
C LEU A 238 34.97 59.97 -17.43
N PRO A 239 35.48 60.27 -16.21
CA PRO A 239 35.17 59.78 -14.85
C PRO A 239 35.05 60.97 -13.83
N GLN A 240 34.90 60.72 -12.50
CA GLN A 240 35.60 61.51 -11.44
C GLN A 240 35.50 60.94 -9.99
N LYS A 241 36.00 61.67 -8.97
CA LYS A 241 36.53 61.21 -7.65
C LYS A 241 35.90 61.96 -6.41
N PRO A 242 36.25 61.63 -5.13
CA PRO A 242 35.67 62.14 -3.84
C PRO A 242 36.44 63.40 -3.31
N PRO A 243 36.45 63.88 -2.01
CA PRO A 243 35.93 63.44 -0.67
C PRO A 243 35.15 64.60 0.06
N PRO A 244 35.15 64.91 1.42
CA PRO A 244 35.73 64.31 2.65
C PRO A 244 34.93 64.33 4.01
N SER A 245 35.49 63.58 4.98
CA SER A 245 35.60 63.65 6.47
C SER A 245 34.89 64.67 7.41
N GLY A 246 34.53 64.18 8.62
CA GLY A 246 34.36 64.85 9.94
C GLY A 246 33.74 63.87 10.96
N GLN A 247 34.18 63.57 12.21
CA GLN A 247 34.64 64.33 13.40
C GLN A 247 33.53 65.18 14.11
N ALA A 248 33.37 65.19 15.45
CA ALA A 248 34.03 64.46 16.56
C ALA A 248 33.20 64.50 17.88
N GLY A 249 33.67 63.81 18.95
CA GLY A 249 33.25 63.96 20.37
C GLY A 249 32.23 62.94 20.90
N GLY A 250 32.24 62.53 22.18
CA GLY A 250 33.27 62.69 23.22
C GLY A 250 32.73 62.61 24.66
N GLU A 251 33.32 61.72 25.49
CA GLU A 251 33.34 61.77 26.99
C GLU A 251 31.98 61.61 27.74
N THR A 252 31.87 61.12 28.99
CA THR A 252 32.79 60.47 29.97
C THR A 252 32.01 59.52 30.92
N ALA A 253 32.72 58.53 31.50
CA ALA A 253 32.82 58.11 32.92
C ALA A 253 31.64 58.29 33.94
N GLU A 254 31.48 57.54 35.05
CA GLU A 254 32.35 56.54 35.72
C GLU A 254 31.60 55.78 36.86
N HIS A 255 32.34 54.93 37.61
CA HIS A 255 32.07 54.46 39.00
C HIS A 255 30.89 53.45 39.24
N SER A 256 30.96 52.46 40.13
CA SER A 256 32.11 51.85 40.86
C SER A 256 31.78 50.48 41.50
N ALA A 257 32.81 49.85 42.10
CA ALA A 257 32.81 48.87 43.18
C ALA A 257 32.20 47.45 42.97
N ALA A 258 33.11 46.46 42.97
CA ALA A 258 32.88 45.14 43.59
C ALA A 258 33.39 45.17 45.06
N PRO A 259 33.18 44.10 45.87
CA PRO A 259 34.27 43.11 45.97
C PRO A 259 33.86 41.62 46.21
N ALA A 260 34.85 40.74 45.99
CA ALA A 260 35.24 39.48 46.67
C ALA A 260 34.35 38.89 47.81
N ALA A 261 34.31 37.58 48.08
CA ALA A 261 34.86 36.34 47.48
C ALA A 261 33.97 35.15 47.96
N THR A 262 34.23 33.82 47.88
CA THR A 262 35.40 32.92 47.81
C THR A 262 34.99 31.55 47.26
N ALA A 263 35.96 30.75 46.74
CA ALA A 263 36.10 29.27 46.80
C ALA A 263 34.88 28.31 46.69
N ALA A 264 34.99 27.08 46.17
CA ALA A 264 35.96 26.42 45.28
C ALA A 264 35.38 25.02 44.93
N ASP A 265 35.69 24.46 43.77
CA ASP A 265 35.85 22.99 43.61
C ASP A 265 36.46 22.65 42.24
N ASP A 266 37.15 21.51 42.15
CA ASP A 266 37.95 21.08 41.00
C ASP A 266 37.39 19.78 40.38
N VAL A 267 37.03 19.82 39.10
CA VAL A 267 36.77 18.62 38.28
C VAL A 267 37.43 18.79 36.91
N SER A 268 38.64 18.24 36.80
CA SER A 268 39.45 18.19 35.57
C SER A 268 38.66 17.78 34.32
N ALA A 269 38.61 18.68 33.32
CA ALA A 269 37.95 18.46 32.04
C ALA A 269 38.97 18.04 30.97
N ALA A 270 38.95 16.76 30.58
CA ALA A 270 39.75 16.27 29.46
C ALA A 270 39.30 16.89 28.12
N PRO A 271 40.21 17.20 27.19
CA PRO A 271 39.89 17.97 25.98
C PRO A 271 38.97 17.21 25.03
N LEU A 272 37.92 17.89 24.57
CA LEU A 272 36.97 17.38 23.58
C LEU A 272 37.66 17.12 22.24
N SER A 273 37.87 15.85 21.90
CA SER A 273 38.34 15.47 20.57
C SER A 273 37.28 15.80 19.51
N VAL A 274 37.67 16.58 18.50
CA VAL A 274 36.79 16.99 17.40
C VAL A 274 36.40 15.76 16.59
N ARG A 275 35.22 15.20 16.86
CA ARG A 275 34.61 14.18 16.01
C ARG A 275 34.39 14.79 14.63
N ARG A 276 35.08 14.25 13.61
CA ARG A 276 34.81 14.56 12.20
C ARG A 276 33.30 14.41 11.93
N PRO A 277 32.69 15.28 11.12
CA PRO A 277 31.32 15.07 10.68
C PRO A 277 31.23 13.72 9.97
N MET A 278 30.32 12.87 10.44
CA MET A 278 30.02 11.60 9.79
C MET A 278 29.39 11.90 8.44
N ASP A 279 29.94 11.37 7.34
CA ASP A 279 29.52 11.74 5.99
C ASP A 279 28.06 11.33 5.75
N ILE A 280 27.19 12.34 5.76
CA ILE A 280 25.74 12.20 5.60
C ILE A 280 25.41 11.70 4.18
N SER A 281 26.25 11.98 3.18
CA SER A 281 26.07 11.46 1.81
C SER A 281 26.24 9.95 1.78
N LEU A 282 27.36 9.41 2.29
CA LEU A 282 27.57 7.95 2.32
C LEU A 282 26.49 7.22 3.12
N ALA A 283 26.07 7.78 4.27
CA ALA A 283 24.98 7.21 5.07
C ALA A 283 23.63 7.24 4.33
N ALA A 284 23.31 8.35 3.65
CA ALA A 284 22.09 8.49 2.87
C ALA A 284 22.08 7.59 1.63
N GLU A 285 23.20 7.47 0.90
CA GLU A 285 23.32 6.56 -0.25
C GLU A 285 23.27 5.09 0.16
N SER A 286 23.80 4.72 1.33
CA SER A 286 23.73 3.36 1.86
C SER A 286 22.28 3.00 2.19
N ALA A 287 21.56 3.90 2.87
CA ALA A 287 20.13 3.75 3.16
C ALA A 287 19.28 3.73 1.88
N ALA A 288 19.55 4.62 0.92
CA ALA A 288 18.85 4.68 -0.36
C ALA A 288 19.01 3.39 -1.18
N ARG A 289 20.25 2.90 -1.34
CA ARG A 289 20.53 1.61 -1.99
C ARG A 289 19.87 0.46 -1.23
N GLY A 290 19.81 0.52 0.10
CA GLY A 290 19.05 -0.40 0.94
C GLY A 290 17.56 -0.42 0.60
N LEU A 291 16.91 0.74 0.56
CA LEU A 291 15.48 0.91 0.24
C LEU A 291 15.13 0.42 -1.17
N GLU A 292 15.90 0.82 -2.18
CA GLU A 292 15.68 0.45 -3.58
C GLU A 292 15.94 -1.05 -3.80
N THR A 293 17.05 -1.58 -3.25
CA THR A 293 17.33 -3.03 -3.26
C THR A 293 16.25 -3.82 -2.50
N ALA A 294 15.67 -3.26 -1.43
CA ALA A 294 14.55 -3.88 -0.72
C ALA A 294 13.30 -3.92 -1.60
N PHE A 295 12.92 -2.80 -2.24
CA PHE A 295 11.78 -2.77 -3.16
C PHE A 295 11.96 -3.67 -4.39
N GLU A 296 13.15 -3.72 -5.01
CA GLU A 296 13.40 -4.69 -6.08
C GLU A 296 13.28 -6.14 -5.60
N ARG A 297 13.77 -6.44 -4.39
CA ARG A 297 13.62 -7.76 -3.76
C ARG A 297 12.16 -8.05 -3.41
N PHE A 298 11.35 -7.06 -3.03
CA PHE A 298 9.91 -7.21 -2.82
C PHE A 298 9.16 -7.44 -4.13
N ASP A 299 9.37 -6.63 -5.17
CA ASP A 299 8.75 -6.85 -6.49
C ASP A 299 9.16 -8.19 -7.10
N ARG A 300 10.39 -8.65 -6.83
CA ARG A 300 10.87 -9.99 -7.24
C ARG A 300 10.24 -11.09 -6.38
N ALA A 301 10.08 -10.87 -5.07
CA ALA A 301 9.40 -11.79 -4.18
C ALA A 301 7.90 -11.92 -4.50
N ASP A 302 7.19 -10.83 -4.79
CA ASP A 302 5.77 -10.87 -5.15
C ASP A 302 5.57 -11.50 -6.54
N ARG A 303 6.42 -11.23 -7.53
CA ARG A 303 6.40 -11.98 -8.81
C ARG A 303 6.66 -13.48 -8.61
N LEU A 304 7.51 -13.86 -7.66
CA LEU A 304 7.72 -15.26 -7.27
C LEU A 304 6.54 -15.82 -6.46
N ILE A 305 5.90 -15.04 -5.60
CA ILE A 305 4.76 -15.45 -4.75
C ILE A 305 3.48 -15.59 -5.59
N ASP A 306 3.23 -14.72 -6.56
CA ASP A 306 2.16 -14.86 -7.56
C ASP A 306 2.44 -16.04 -8.49
N GLY A 307 3.69 -16.21 -8.93
CA GLY A 307 4.13 -17.42 -9.63
C GLY A 307 3.88 -18.69 -8.82
N ILE A 308 4.14 -18.67 -7.51
CA ILE A 308 3.88 -19.78 -6.58
C ILE A 308 2.38 -19.93 -6.26
N ALA A 309 1.59 -18.85 -6.27
CA ALA A 309 0.14 -18.89 -6.06
C ALA A 309 -0.57 -19.48 -7.28
N GLN A 310 -0.19 -19.08 -8.49
CA GLN A 310 -0.65 -19.69 -9.75
C GLN A 310 -0.15 -21.14 -9.91
N ARG A 311 1.07 -21.45 -9.46
CA ARG A 311 1.52 -22.85 -9.37
C ARG A 311 0.74 -23.62 -8.30
N SER A 312 0.36 -23.00 -7.18
CA SER A 312 -0.46 -23.62 -6.11
C SER A 312 -1.88 -23.95 -6.56
N SER A 313 -2.50 -23.15 -7.45
CA SER A 313 -3.80 -23.50 -8.02
C SER A 313 -3.69 -24.65 -9.04
N ARG A 314 -2.70 -24.60 -9.95
CA ARG A 314 -2.42 -25.70 -10.91
C ARG A 314 -2.04 -27.02 -10.21
N LEU A 315 -1.24 -26.94 -9.14
CA LEU A 315 -0.92 -28.10 -8.29
C LEU A 315 -2.15 -28.59 -7.52
N ARG A 316 -3.04 -27.71 -7.05
CA ARG A 316 -4.30 -28.14 -6.41
C ARG A 316 -5.23 -28.89 -7.36
N SER A 317 -5.32 -28.51 -8.64
CA SER A 317 -6.05 -29.32 -9.63
C SER A 317 -5.39 -30.67 -9.90
N LEU A 318 -4.05 -30.73 -9.94
CA LEU A 318 -3.33 -32.00 -10.12
C LEU A 318 -3.51 -32.93 -8.90
N TRP A 319 -3.40 -32.40 -7.68
CA TRP A 319 -3.64 -33.13 -6.44
C TRP A 319 -5.09 -33.59 -6.30
N ALA A 320 -6.08 -32.81 -6.76
CA ALA A 320 -7.47 -33.24 -6.79
C ALA A 320 -7.69 -34.44 -7.72
N ALA A 321 -7.05 -34.47 -8.88
CA ALA A 321 -7.09 -35.62 -9.80
C ALA A 321 -6.38 -36.85 -9.19
N VAL A 322 -5.16 -36.67 -8.65
CA VAL A 322 -4.38 -37.76 -8.03
C VAL A 322 -5.08 -38.35 -6.81
N ILE A 323 -5.66 -37.53 -5.92
CA ILE A 323 -6.46 -38.00 -4.78
C ILE A 323 -7.72 -38.72 -5.28
N GLY A 324 -8.35 -38.24 -6.36
CA GLY A 324 -9.47 -38.94 -7.01
C GLY A 324 -9.09 -40.34 -7.49
N SER A 325 -7.96 -40.49 -8.19
CA SER A 325 -7.47 -41.80 -8.66
C SER A 325 -7.06 -42.73 -7.52
N ILE A 326 -6.42 -42.22 -6.46
CA ILE A 326 -6.06 -43.01 -5.26
C ILE A 326 -7.33 -43.46 -4.51
N TRP A 327 -8.36 -42.61 -4.43
CA TRP A 327 -9.64 -42.97 -3.83
C TRP A 327 -10.38 -44.03 -4.66
N GLN A 328 -10.32 -43.94 -5.99
CA GLN A 328 -10.89 -44.95 -6.89
C GLN A 328 -10.19 -46.31 -6.77
N THR A 329 -8.87 -46.38 -6.71
CA THR A 329 -8.16 -47.66 -6.49
C THR A 329 -8.37 -48.21 -5.09
N LEU A 330 -8.51 -47.36 -4.07
CA LEU A 330 -8.86 -47.80 -2.72
C LEU A 330 -10.25 -48.49 -2.69
N TRP A 331 -11.26 -47.90 -3.33
CA TRP A 331 -12.58 -48.54 -3.43
C TRP A 331 -12.59 -49.81 -4.30
N ALA A 332 -11.78 -49.85 -5.37
CA ALA A 332 -11.59 -51.06 -6.18
C ALA A 332 -11.03 -52.22 -5.34
N LEU A 333 -10.01 -51.95 -4.52
CA LEU A 333 -9.44 -52.93 -3.58
C LEU A 333 -10.46 -53.36 -2.51
N ILE A 334 -11.17 -52.41 -1.88
CA ILE A 334 -12.17 -52.73 -0.85
C ILE A 334 -13.26 -53.66 -1.40
N GLY A 335 -13.85 -53.35 -2.57
CA GLY A 335 -14.91 -54.18 -3.14
C GLY A 335 -14.42 -55.51 -3.73
N PHE A 336 -13.14 -55.61 -4.10
CA PHE A 336 -12.50 -56.89 -4.44
C PHE A 336 -12.38 -57.79 -3.21
N PHE A 337 -11.85 -57.29 -2.08
CA PHE A 337 -11.77 -58.04 -0.83
C PHE A 337 -13.14 -58.30 -0.18
N ALA A 338 -14.16 -57.49 -0.48
CA ALA A 338 -15.55 -57.73 -0.09
C ALA A 338 -16.29 -58.77 -0.97
N GLY A 339 -15.61 -59.38 -1.95
CA GLY A 339 -16.18 -60.46 -2.77
C GLY A 339 -17.30 -60.03 -3.73
N LEU A 340 -17.35 -58.75 -4.13
CA LEU A 340 -18.42 -58.26 -5.01
C LEU A 340 -18.35 -58.93 -6.40
N PRO A 341 -19.47 -59.44 -6.95
CA PRO A 341 -19.49 -60.09 -8.26
C PRO A 341 -18.98 -59.18 -9.38
N ALA A 342 -18.21 -59.74 -10.32
CA ALA A 342 -17.59 -58.99 -11.42
C ALA A 342 -18.59 -58.19 -12.29
N GLY A 343 -19.85 -58.62 -12.39
CA GLY A 343 -20.91 -57.88 -13.06
C GLY A 343 -21.21 -56.51 -12.42
N VAL A 344 -21.07 -56.37 -11.09
CA VAL A 344 -21.24 -55.09 -10.39
C VAL A 344 -20.16 -54.09 -10.84
N TRP A 345 -18.91 -54.56 -10.95
CA TRP A 345 -17.80 -53.75 -11.43
C TRP A 345 -17.97 -53.30 -12.88
N LEU A 346 -18.50 -54.18 -13.75
CA LEU A 346 -18.81 -53.83 -15.13
C LEU A 346 -19.86 -52.71 -15.22
N VAL A 347 -20.94 -52.79 -14.42
CA VAL A 347 -21.98 -51.75 -14.36
C VAL A 347 -21.41 -50.42 -13.84
N VAL A 348 -20.60 -50.44 -12.79
CA VAL A 348 -19.94 -49.22 -12.27
C VAL A 348 -19.00 -48.59 -13.31
N ALA A 349 -18.23 -49.40 -14.04
CA ALA A 349 -17.36 -48.92 -15.11
C ALA A 349 -18.14 -48.25 -16.26
N ILE A 350 -19.26 -48.85 -16.69
CA ILE A 350 -20.15 -48.30 -17.71
C ILE A 350 -20.77 -46.96 -17.25
N ILE A 351 -21.22 -46.86 -16.01
CA ILE A 351 -21.76 -45.61 -15.45
C ILE A 351 -20.69 -44.50 -15.42
N CYS A 352 -19.47 -44.82 -14.97
CA CYS A 352 -18.35 -43.87 -14.97
C CYS A 352 -17.97 -43.41 -16.38
N ALA A 353 -17.96 -44.31 -17.37
CA ALA A 353 -17.72 -43.98 -18.76
C ALA A 353 -18.82 -43.06 -19.33
N ALA A 354 -20.09 -43.36 -19.08
CA ALA A 354 -21.23 -42.55 -19.52
C ALA A 354 -21.22 -41.13 -18.93
N ILE A 355 -20.91 -41.00 -17.63
CA ILE A 355 -20.77 -39.68 -16.97
C ILE A 355 -19.60 -38.89 -17.58
N THR A 356 -18.47 -39.55 -17.86
CA THR A 356 -17.29 -38.92 -18.46
C THR A 356 -17.60 -38.44 -19.89
N LEU A 357 -18.26 -39.26 -20.70
CA LEU A 357 -18.68 -38.90 -22.05
C LEU A 357 -19.67 -37.73 -22.05
N ALA A 358 -20.67 -37.75 -21.16
CA ALA A 358 -21.63 -36.64 -21.01
C ALA A 358 -20.94 -35.33 -20.58
N PHE A 359 -19.90 -35.40 -19.76
CA PHE A 359 -19.09 -34.24 -19.36
C PHE A 359 -18.27 -33.67 -20.53
N LEU A 360 -17.65 -34.53 -21.34
CA LEU A 360 -16.90 -34.13 -22.54
C LEU A 360 -17.83 -33.52 -23.60
N LEU A 361 -18.98 -34.16 -23.91
CA LEU A 361 -19.98 -33.62 -24.83
C LEU A 361 -20.57 -32.27 -24.37
N ARG A 362 -20.61 -32.02 -23.05
CA ARG A 362 -21.04 -30.73 -22.48
C ARG A 362 -19.98 -29.63 -22.64
N GLN A 363 -18.68 -29.98 -22.70
CA GLN A 363 -17.61 -29.03 -23.02
C GLN A 363 -17.45 -28.81 -24.54
N ALA A 364 -17.74 -29.82 -25.35
CA ALA A 364 -17.57 -29.80 -26.81
C ALA A 364 -18.62 -28.97 -27.58
N LYS A 365 -19.53 -28.25 -26.90
CA LYS A 365 -20.45 -27.32 -27.58
C LYS A 365 -19.65 -26.09 -28.07
N PRO A 366 -19.56 -25.84 -29.40
CA PRO A 366 -18.81 -24.70 -29.90
C PRO A 366 -19.48 -23.40 -29.47
N ALA A 367 -18.67 -22.38 -29.19
CA ALA A 367 -19.17 -21.01 -29.07
C ALA A 367 -19.70 -20.56 -30.45
N ASN A 368 -20.86 -19.92 -30.47
CA ASN A 368 -21.45 -19.41 -31.71
C ASN A 368 -20.48 -18.42 -32.37
N LEU A 369 -20.02 -18.73 -33.58
CA LEU A 369 -19.28 -17.79 -34.41
C LEU A 369 -20.17 -16.58 -34.73
N PRO A 370 -19.62 -15.35 -34.76
CA PRO A 370 -20.38 -14.17 -35.13
C PRO A 370 -20.82 -14.28 -36.59
N LYS A 371 -22.08 -13.96 -36.88
CA LYS A 371 -22.50 -13.73 -38.26
C LYS A 371 -21.82 -12.48 -38.79
N GLU A 372 -21.05 -12.61 -39.86
CA GLU A 372 -20.62 -11.46 -40.66
C GLU A 372 -21.84 -10.76 -41.27
N ARG A 373 -21.67 -9.48 -41.61
CA ARG A 373 -22.71 -8.66 -42.22
C ARG A 373 -22.67 -8.80 -43.73
N GLN A 374 -23.85 -8.87 -44.33
CA GLN A 374 -24.14 -8.28 -45.64
C GLN A 374 -25.05 -7.08 -45.39
#